data_AF-A0A3G6PKM2-F1
#
_entry.id   AF-A0A3G6PKM2-F1
#
_cell.length_a   1.000
_cell.length_b   1.000
_cell.length_c   1.000
_cell.angle_alpha   90.00
_cell.angle_beta   90.00
_cell.angle_gamma   90.00
#
_symmetry.space_group_name_H-M   'P 1'
#
loop_
_entity.id
_entity.type
_entity.pdbx_description
1 polymer ?
#
loop_
_entity_poly.entity_id
_entity_poly.type
_entity_poly.pdbx_seq_one_letter_code
_entity_poly.pdbx_strand_id
1 'polypeptide(L)'
;MKKQNIQNSDYLQRELNFLSTVTADDTFQVIVGNDDSDTLLLWQDEYYMEAYLNDCETPIRLSKVDTLFFLKWMKENPQGVNYFIHPVFGQEAPKLNRKELAAKIIDKLESDGDFYDTLRENDLL
;
A
#
# COMPACT_ATOMS: atom_id res chain seq x y z
N MET A 1 -5.42 7.52 -21.27
CA MET A 1 -3.96 7.46 -21.51
C MET A 1 -3.17 8.01 -20.29
N LYS A 2 -3.28 7.38 -19.10
CA LYS A 2 -2.52 7.78 -17.89
C LYS A 2 -1.48 6.75 -17.42
N LYS A 3 -1.56 5.49 -17.89
CA LYS A 3 -0.72 4.38 -17.41
C LYS A 3 0.77 4.46 -17.81
N GLN A 4 1.11 5.15 -18.90
CA GLN A 4 2.50 5.23 -19.38
C GLN A 4 3.42 6.14 -18.54
N ASN A 5 2.91 7.14 -17.82
CA ASN A 5 3.77 8.08 -17.09
C ASN A 5 4.28 7.56 -15.73
N ILE A 6 3.62 6.55 -15.16
CA ILE A 6 3.94 6.04 -13.82
C ILE A 6 5.10 5.03 -13.86
N GLN A 7 5.36 4.40 -15.01
CA GLN A 7 6.50 3.48 -15.14
C GLN A 7 7.86 4.17 -14.98
N ASN A 8 7.97 5.44 -15.36
CA ASN A 8 9.19 6.26 -15.19
C ASN A 8 9.14 7.14 -13.95
N SER A 9 8.11 7.03 -13.11
CA SER A 9 7.97 7.92 -11.97
C SER A 9 8.86 7.45 -10.82
N ASP A 10 9.47 8.41 -10.13
CA ASP A 10 10.23 8.17 -8.91
C ASP A 10 9.35 7.63 -7.79
N TYR A 11 9.98 7.24 -6.67
CA TYR A 11 9.29 6.72 -5.51
C TYR A 11 8.22 7.67 -4.97
N LEU A 12 8.49 8.98 -4.91
CA LEU A 12 7.57 9.96 -4.32
C LEU A 12 6.25 9.98 -5.09
N GLN A 13 6.31 10.02 -6.42
CA GLN A 13 5.11 10.00 -7.25
C GLN A 13 4.35 8.67 -7.13
N ARG A 14 5.06 7.55 -6.98
CA ARG A 14 4.44 6.23 -6.77
C ARG A 14 3.74 6.15 -5.42
N GLU A 15 4.36 6.65 -4.37
CA GLU A 15 3.77 6.75 -3.04
C GLU A 15 2.50 7.60 -3.07
N LEU A 16 2.54 8.77 -3.69
CA LEU A 16 1.37 9.64 -3.83
C LEU A 16 0.22 8.97 -4.60
N ASN A 17 0.54 8.27 -5.69
CA ASN A 17 -0.46 7.53 -6.47
C ASN A 17 -1.05 6.39 -5.66
N PHE A 18 -0.21 5.61 -4.97
CA PHE A 18 -0.65 4.54 -4.09
C PHE A 18 -1.63 5.07 -3.06
N LEU A 19 -1.23 6.08 -2.28
CA LEU A 19 -2.07 6.68 -1.24
C LEU A 19 -3.39 7.19 -1.82
N SER A 20 -3.35 7.92 -2.94
CA SER A 20 -4.56 8.46 -3.57
C SER A 20 -5.52 7.39 -4.09
N THR A 21 -5.03 6.21 -4.47
CA THR A 21 -5.87 5.12 -4.99
C THR A 21 -6.39 4.23 -3.88
N VAL A 22 -5.56 3.84 -2.92
CA VAL A 22 -6.02 2.94 -1.84
C VAL A 22 -7.00 3.61 -0.88
N THR A 23 -7.09 4.94 -0.90
CA THR A 23 -8.09 5.72 -0.13
C THR A 23 -9.26 6.21 -0.97
N ALA A 24 -9.29 5.98 -2.28
CA ALA A 24 -10.39 6.42 -3.11
C ALA A 24 -11.61 5.50 -2.96
N ASP A 25 -12.80 6.09 -2.85
CA ASP A 25 -14.09 5.38 -2.68
C ASP A 25 -14.34 4.30 -3.73
N ASP A 26 -13.82 4.47 -4.94
CA ASP A 26 -14.06 3.58 -6.08
C ASP A 26 -13.20 2.31 -6.06
N THR A 27 -12.10 2.31 -5.29
CA THR A 27 -11.11 1.23 -5.27
C THR A 27 -10.89 0.70 -3.86
N PHE A 28 -10.65 1.58 -2.88
CA PHE A 28 -10.59 1.33 -1.44
C PHE A 28 -9.95 -0.02 -1.02
N GLN A 29 -8.90 -0.40 -1.73
CA GLN A 29 -8.29 -1.73 -1.65
C GLN A 29 -6.77 -1.61 -1.78
N VAL A 30 -6.08 -2.48 -1.06
CA VAL A 30 -4.62 -2.68 -1.12
C VAL A 30 -4.34 -4.08 -1.63
N ILE A 31 -3.41 -4.20 -2.57
CA ILE A 31 -2.82 -5.49 -2.95
C ILE A 31 -1.57 -5.69 -2.10
N VAL A 32 -1.55 -6.77 -1.35
CA VAL A 32 -0.47 -7.16 -0.43
C VAL A 32 0.23 -8.39 -0.97
N GLY A 33 1.54 -8.26 -1.23
CA GLY A 33 2.45 -9.35 -1.52
C GLY A 33 3.24 -9.76 -0.28
N ASN A 34 3.36 -11.07 -0.08
CA ASN A 34 4.17 -11.67 0.98
C ASN A 34 5.01 -12.82 0.39
N ASP A 35 6.33 -12.71 0.51
CA ASP A 35 7.34 -13.69 0.12
C ASP A 35 7.85 -14.55 1.31
N ASP A 36 7.03 -14.63 2.37
CA ASP A 36 7.34 -15.22 3.68
C ASP A 36 8.43 -14.46 4.49
N SER A 37 8.76 -13.22 4.09
CA SER A 37 9.66 -12.34 4.85
C SER A 37 8.94 -11.48 5.91
N ASP A 38 9.71 -10.67 6.64
CA ASP A 38 9.21 -9.65 7.57
C ASP A 38 8.73 -8.37 6.85
N THR A 39 8.63 -8.39 5.53
CA THR A 39 8.32 -7.23 4.71
C THR A 39 7.18 -7.51 3.76
N LEU A 40 6.14 -6.66 3.80
CA LEU A 40 5.01 -6.73 2.89
C LEU A 40 5.22 -5.77 1.71
N LEU A 41 4.93 -6.25 0.51
CA LEU A 41 4.98 -5.48 -0.72
C LEU A 41 3.57 -4.96 -1.02
N LEU A 42 3.42 -3.66 -1.27
CA LEU A 42 2.10 -3.03 -1.40
C LEU A 42 1.91 -2.43 -2.79
N TRP A 43 0.79 -2.71 -3.43
CA TRP A 43 0.41 -2.08 -4.69
C TRP A 43 -1.05 -1.62 -4.66
N GLN A 44 -1.33 -0.59 -5.44
CA GLN A 44 -2.69 -0.10 -5.68
C GLN A 44 -3.38 -0.78 -6.88
N ASP A 45 -2.61 -1.39 -7.78
CA ASP A 45 -3.13 -2.06 -8.97
C ASP A 45 -2.24 -3.24 -9.43
N GLU A 46 -2.86 -4.14 -10.18
CA GLU A 46 -2.23 -5.39 -10.65
C GLU A 46 -1.16 -5.14 -11.71
N TYR A 47 -1.23 -4.06 -12.47
CA TYR A 47 -0.34 -3.83 -13.61
C TYR A 47 1.12 -3.69 -13.18
N TYR A 48 1.37 -2.95 -12.09
CA TYR A 48 2.74 -2.80 -11.58
C TYR A 48 3.21 -3.99 -10.76
N MET A 49 2.28 -4.65 -10.09
CA MET A 49 2.54 -5.90 -9.40
C MET A 49 3.02 -6.95 -10.40
N GLU A 50 2.32 -7.16 -11.51
CA GLU A 50 2.71 -8.13 -12.56
C GLU A 50 4.12 -7.89 -13.09
N ALA A 51 4.51 -6.63 -13.33
CA ALA A 51 5.86 -6.30 -13.78
C ALA A 51 6.92 -6.75 -12.76
N TYR A 52 6.71 -6.47 -11.47
CA TYR A 52 7.62 -6.90 -10.41
C TYR A 52 7.68 -8.44 -10.31
N LEU A 53 6.52 -9.10 -10.37
CA LEU A 53 6.41 -10.56 -10.23
C LEU A 53 7.07 -11.32 -11.39
N ASN A 54 7.01 -10.79 -12.62
CA ASN A 54 7.64 -11.42 -13.77
C ASN A 54 9.18 -11.47 -13.66
N ASP A 55 9.77 -10.50 -12.98
CA ASP A 55 11.22 -10.42 -12.77
C ASP A 55 11.64 -11.04 -11.41
N CYS A 56 10.68 -11.37 -10.54
CA CYS A 56 10.94 -11.92 -9.22
C CYS A 56 11.05 -13.46 -9.26
N GLU A 57 12.19 -14.00 -8.84
CA GLU A 57 12.37 -15.45 -8.72
C GLU A 57 11.69 -16.04 -7.47
N THR A 58 11.45 -15.20 -6.45
CA THR A 58 10.84 -15.64 -5.20
C THR A 58 9.32 -15.72 -5.35
N PRO A 59 8.67 -16.84 -4.98
CA PRO A 59 7.23 -16.94 -4.98
C PRO A 59 6.60 -15.92 -4.01
N ILE A 60 5.71 -15.08 -4.53
CA ILE A 60 4.97 -14.08 -3.74
C ILE A 60 3.51 -14.49 -3.65
N ARG A 61 3.00 -14.58 -2.42
CA ARG A 61 1.57 -14.77 -2.15
C ARG A 61 0.88 -13.42 -2.17
N LEU A 62 -0.18 -13.33 -2.95
CA LEU A 62 -0.93 -12.09 -3.15
C LEU A 62 -2.26 -12.15 -2.42
N SER A 63 -2.64 -11.04 -1.80
CA SER A 63 -3.95 -10.85 -1.18
C SER A 63 -4.46 -9.47 -1.52
N LYS A 64 -5.71 -9.37 -1.96
CA LYS A 64 -6.38 -8.09 -2.14
C LYS A 64 -7.29 -7.85 -0.93
N VAL A 65 -7.05 -6.76 -0.23
CA VAL A 65 -7.67 -6.47 1.08
C VAL A 65 -8.29 -5.09 1.04
N ASP A 66 -9.44 -4.92 1.67
CA ASP A 66 -10.04 -3.61 1.94
C ASP A 66 -9.11 -2.75 2.80
N THR A 67 -9.02 -1.45 2.50
CA THR A 67 -8.08 -0.54 3.17
C THR A 67 -8.35 -0.42 4.68
N LEU A 68 -9.61 -0.43 5.15
CA LEU A 68 -9.91 -0.40 6.59
C LEU A 68 -9.54 -1.72 7.26
N PHE A 69 -9.83 -2.85 6.63
CA PHE A 69 -9.41 -4.14 7.18
C PHE A 69 -7.88 -4.26 7.25
N PHE A 70 -7.17 -3.73 6.26
CA PHE A 70 -5.72 -3.67 6.29
C PHE A 70 -5.21 -2.79 7.44
N LEU A 71 -5.77 -1.60 7.65
CA LEU A 71 -5.41 -0.72 8.77
C LEU A 71 -5.71 -1.36 10.14
N LYS A 72 -6.86 -2.04 10.29
CA LYS A 72 -7.18 -2.79 11.52
C LYS A 72 -6.18 -3.90 11.77
N TRP A 73 -5.87 -4.69 10.74
CA TRP A 73 -4.88 -5.76 10.83
C TRP A 73 -3.52 -5.20 11.27
N MET A 74 -3.07 -4.07 10.71
CA MET A 74 -1.85 -3.40 11.14
C MET A 74 -1.90 -2.99 12.62
N LYS A 75 -3.04 -2.45 13.10
CA LYS A 75 -3.22 -2.07 14.51
C LYS A 75 -3.10 -3.28 15.43
N GLU A 76 -3.77 -4.38 15.10
CA GLU A 76 -3.85 -5.62 15.89
C GLU A 76 -2.56 -6.46 15.84
N ASN A 77 -1.74 -6.30 14.81
CA ASN A 77 -0.50 -7.05 14.60
C ASN A 77 0.72 -6.12 14.72
N PRO A 78 1.11 -5.71 15.96
CA PRO A 78 2.18 -4.74 16.18
C PRO A 78 3.59 -5.27 15.92
N GLN A 79 3.74 -6.53 15.53
CA GLN A 79 5.06 -7.13 15.29
C GLN A 79 5.77 -6.46 14.11
N GLY A 80 7.11 -6.58 14.06
CA GLY A 80 8.06 -5.84 13.22
C GLY A 80 7.95 -6.06 11.71
N VAL A 81 6.74 -6.02 11.17
CA VAL A 81 6.45 -6.02 9.75
C VAL A 81 6.82 -4.66 9.18
N ASN A 82 7.56 -4.71 8.08
CA ASN A 82 7.91 -3.56 7.30
C ASN A 82 7.14 -3.55 5.99
N TYR A 83 7.15 -2.42 5.29
CA TYR A 83 6.32 -2.22 4.12
C TYR A 83 7.11 -1.53 3.03
N PHE A 84 6.99 -2.04 1.80
CA PHE A 84 7.42 -1.34 0.60
C PHE A 84 6.20 -0.93 -0.21
N ILE A 85 6.05 0.37 -0.43
CA ILE A 85 5.04 0.88 -1.36
C ILE A 85 5.60 0.78 -2.77
N HIS A 86 4.91 0.00 -3.59
CA HIS A 86 5.09 -0.07 -5.02
C HIS A 86 6.56 -0.33 -5.45
N PRO A 87 7.21 -1.38 -4.91
CA PRO A 87 8.61 -1.67 -5.19
C PRO A 87 8.85 -1.94 -6.68
N VAL A 88 10.05 -1.62 -7.14
CA VAL A 88 10.54 -1.86 -8.51
C VAL A 88 11.82 -2.65 -8.43
N PHE A 89 11.94 -3.69 -9.26
CA PHE A 89 13.15 -4.49 -9.30
C PHE A 89 14.37 -3.62 -9.65
N GLY A 90 15.45 -3.77 -8.89
CA GLY A 90 16.69 -3.00 -9.11
C GLY A 90 16.66 -1.54 -8.68
N GLN A 91 15.59 -1.07 -8.01
CA GLN A 91 15.52 0.27 -7.40
C GLN A 91 15.31 0.16 -5.90
N GLU A 92 15.95 1.05 -5.15
CA GLU A 92 15.76 1.14 -3.71
C GLU A 92 14.41 1.81 -3.42
N ALA A 93 13.52 1.08 -2.75
CA ALA A 93 12.30 1.63 -2.19
C ALA A 93 12.51 1.89 -0.68
N PRO A 94 12.06 3.02 -0.13
CA PRO A 94 12.06 3.25 1.30
C PRO A 94 11.29 2.18 2.06
N LYS A 95 11.95 1.59 3.05
CA LYS A 95 11.36 0.62 3.98
C LYS A 95 10.57 1.39 5.02
N LEU A 96 9.24 1.31 4.98
CA LEU A 96 8.36 1.96 5.94
C LEU A 96 8.05 1.01 7.09
N ASN A 97 8.03 1.54 8.30
CA ASN A 97 7.46 0.83 9.43
C ASN A 97 5.94 1.03 9.48
N ARG A 98 5.27 0.21 10.29
CA ARG A 98 3.82 0.24 10.48
C ARG A 98 3.29 1.63 10.82
N LYS A 99 3.92 2.35 11.76
CA LYS A 99 3.43 3.66 12.23
C LYS A 99 3.47 4.69 11.09
N GLU A 100 4.55 4.68 10.32
CA GLU A 100 4.73 5.58 9.18
C GLU A 100 3.69 5.31 8.09
N LEU A 101 3.50 4.04 7.72
CA LEU A 101 2.51 3.68 6.69
C LEU A 101 1.08 3.98 7.14
N ALA A 102 0.71 3.59 8.36
CA ALA A 102 -0.63 3.84 8.88
C ALA A 102 -0.95 5.34 8.93
N ALA A 103 -0.01 6.16 9.42
CA ALA A 103 -0.17 7.61 9.46
C ALA A 103 -0.38 8.17 8.04
N LYS A 104 0.44 7.78 7.05
CA LYS A 104 0.28 8.23 5.66
C LYS A 104 -1.10 7.91 5.07
N ILE A 105 -1.64 6.71 5.33
CA ILE A 105 -2.95 6.31 4.81
C ILE A 105 -4.07 7.06 5.55
N ILE A 106 -3.99 7.16 6.88
CA ILE A 106 -4.98 7.86 7.71
C ILE A 106 -5.02 9.35 7.38
N ASP A 107 -3.86 10.02 7.32
CA ASP A 107 -3.76 11.43 6.95
C ASP A 107 -4.41 11.69 5.60
N LYS A 108 -4.23 10.76 4.65
CA LYS A 108 -4.85 10.86 3.33
C LYS A 108 -6.37 10.71 3.40
N LEU A 109 -6.89 9.72 4.13
CA LEU A 109 -8.32 9.53 4.36
C LEU A 109 -8.98 10.73 5.04
N GLU A 110 -8.32 11.31 6.06
CA GLU A 110 -8.80 12.53 6.72
C GLU A 110 -8.81 13.72 5.77
N SER A 111 -7.79 13.85 4.91
CA SER A 111 -7.71 14.95 3.94
C SER A 111 -8.77 14.88 2.84
N ASP A 112 -9.24 13.67 2.52
CA ASP A 112 -10.30 13.45 1.54
C ASP A 112 -11.70 13.75 2.12
N GLY A 113 -11.81 14.01 3.43
CA GLY A 113 -12.97 14.63 4.09
C GLY A 113 -14.13 13.70 4.42
N ASP A 114 -14.22 12.54 3.76
CA ASP A 114 -15.39 11.65 3.84
C ASP A 114 -15.20 10.46 4.81
N PHE A 115 -14.01 10.29 5.39
CA PHE A 115 -13.66 9.08 6.15
C PHE A 115 -13.51 9.26 7.67
N TYR A 116 -13.68 10.47 8.22
CA TYR A 116 -13.46 10.72 9.65
C TYR A 116 -14.32 9.82 10.56
N ASP A 117 -15.63 9.79 10.33
CA ASP A 117 -16.56 8.96 11.12
C ASP A 117 -16.24 7.48 10.94
N THR A 118 -15.97 7.04 9.71
CA THR A 118 -15.55 5.68 9.39
C THR A 118 -14.30 5.27 10.16
N LEU A 119 -13.26 6.09 10.19
CA LEU A 119 -12.03 5.79 10.93
C LEU A 119 -12.28 5.71 12.44
N ARG A 120 -13.08 6.62 12.99
CA ARG A 120 -13.45 6.64 14.41
C ARG A 120 -14.27 5.42 14.83
N GLU A 121 -15.29 5.06 14.06
CA GLU A 121 -16.14 3.88 14.32
C GLU A 121 -15.35 2.56 14.27
N ASN A 122 -14.26 2.56 13.53
CA ASN A 122 -13.37 1.41 13.38
C ASN A 122 -12.19 1.40 14.35
N ASP A 123 -12.13 2.34 15.32
CA ASP A 123 -11.05 2.48 16.30
C ASP A 123 -9.68 2.65 15.61
N LEU A 124 -9.63 3.46 14.54
CA LEU A 124 -8.40 3.77 13.79
C LEU A 124 -7.84 5.17 14.06
N LEU A 125 -8.58 5.99 14.83
CA LEU A 125 -8.18 7.31 15.34
C LEU A 125 -7.95 7.28 16.85
#